data_AF-A0A4D7B689-F1
#
_entry.id   AF-A0A4D7B689-F1
#
_cell.length_a   1.000
_cell.length_b   1.000
_cell.length_c   1.000
_cell.angle_alpha   90.00
_cell.angle_beta   90.00
_cell.angle_gamma   90.00
#
_symmetry.space_group_name_H-M   'P 1'
#
loop_
_entity.id
_entity.type
_entity.pdbx_description
1 polymer ?
#
loop_
_entity_poly.entity_id
_entity_poly.type
_entity_poly.pdbx_seq_one_letter_code
_entity_poly.pdbx_strand_id
1 'polypeptide(L)' 'MDDTDVMILELDKRIAATRDNIRQLVEQAAAVTGIAAEEAAADRMAEQEAVLAELIKARDNLTGGKP' A
#
# COMPACT_ATOMS: atom_id res chain seq x y z
N MET A 1 -24.56 9.24 4.04
CA MET A 1 -23.16 9.16 3.61
C MET A 1 -22.91 10.43 2.85
N ASP A 2 -22.05 11.29 3.38
CA ASP A 2 -21.58 12.45 2.64
C ASP A 2 -20.48 12.03 1.64
N ASP A 3 -20.09 12.94 0.75
CA ASP A 3 -19.05 12.66 -0.25
C ASP A 3 -17.70 12.34 0.40
N THR A 4 -17.45 12.86 1.61
CA THR A 4 -16.22 12.60 2.38
C THR A 4 -16.17 11.17 2.89
N ASP A 5 -17.28 10.64 3.41
CA ASP A 5 -17.43 9.25 3.84
C ASP A 5 -17.15 8.29 2.69
N VAL A 6 -17.65 8.61 1.49
CA VAL A 6 -17.43 7.81 0.28
C VAL A 6 -15.95 7.82 -0.11
N MET A 7 -15.30 8.99 -0.08
CA MET A 7 -13.87 9.11 -0.36
C MET A 7 -13.01 8.33 0.65
N ILE A 8 -13.32 8.40 1.94
CA ILE A 8 -12.62 7.65 2.99
C ILE A 8 -12.77 6.15 2.75
N LEU A 9 -13.98 5.67 2.44
CA LEU A 9 -14.23 4.25 2.15
C LEU A 9 -13.43 3.76 0.93
N GLU A 10 -13.34 4.57 -0.12
CA GLU A 10 -12.55 4.23 -1.31
C GLU A 10 -11.04 4.21 -1.02
N LEU A 11 -10.54 5.13 -0.20
CA LEU A 11 -9.15 5.11 0.27
C LEU A 11 -8.87 3.86 1.11
N ASP A 12 -9.77 3.49 2.02
CA ASP A 12 -9.63 2.29 2.85
C ASP A 12 -9.57 1.01 2.01
N LYS A 13 -10.39 0.90 0.96
CA LYS A 13 -10.32 -0.21 -0.01
C LYS A 13 -8.97 -0.26 -0.72
N ARG A 14 -8.45 0.87 -1.18
CA ARG A 14 -7.15 0.95 -1.86
C ARG A 14 -5.99 0.64 -0.92
N ILE A 15 -6.04 1.12 0.32
CA ILE A 15 -5.07 0.81 1.37
C ILE A 15 -5.05 -0.70 1.63
N ALA A 16 -6.24 -1.32 1.78
CA ALA A 16 -6.35 -2.76 1.99
C ALA A 16 -5.76 -3.56 0.83
N ALA A 17 -6.09 -3.20 -0.41
CA ALA A 17 -5.53 -3.84 -1.60
C ALA A 17 -4.01 -3.67 -1.71
N THR A 18 -3.49 -2.47 -1.43
CA THR A 18 -2.05 -2.20 -1.48
C THR A 18 -1.29 -3.01 -0.41
N ARG A 19 -1.84 -3.11 0.80
CA ARG A 19 -1.28 -3.96 1.86
C ARG A 19 -1.29 -5.43 1.48
N ASP A 20 -2.34 -5.90 0.81
CA ASP A 20 -2.40 -7.27 0.32
C ASP A 20 -1.33 -7.54 -0.75
N ASN A 21 -1.16 -6.61 -1.71
CA ASN A 21 -0.10 -6.68 -2.71
C ASN A 21 1.30 -6.74 -2.07
N ILE A 22 1.56 -5.93 -1.03
CA ILE A 22 2.84 -5.97 -0.31
C ILE A 22 3.06 -7.34 0.34
N ARG A 23 2.03 -7.93 0.97
CA ARG A 23 2.15 -9.28 1.56
C ARG A 23 2.48 -10.32 0.51
N GLN A 24 1.77 -10.30 -0.63
CA GLN A 24 2.05 -11.21 -1.73
C GLN A 24 3.46 -11.02 -2.31
N LEU A 25 3.96 -9.78 -2.40
CA LEU A 25 5.33 -9.49 -2.83
C LEU A 25 6.36 -10.02 -1.83
N VAL A 26 6.12 -9.92 -0.52
CA VAL A 26 6.98 -10.51 0.52
C VAL A 26 7.03 -12.03 0.39
N GLU A 27 5.89 -12.69 0.18
CA GLU A 27 5.82 -14.13 -0.03
C GLU A 27 6.56 -14.56 -1.31
N GLN A 28 6.43 -13.79 -2.40
CA GLN A 28 7.16 -14.03 -3.64
C GLN A 28 8.66 -13.80 -3.46
N ALA A 29 9.07 -12.71 -2.82
CA ALA A 29 10.47 -12.39 -2.57
C ALA A 29 11.16 -13.48 -1.73
N ALA A 30 10.45 -14.08 -0.77
CA ALA A 30 10.96 -15.20 0.01
C ALA A 30 11.17 -16.49 -0.80
N ALA A 31 10.48 -16.63 -1.95
CA ALA A 31 10.59 -17.79 -2.85
C ALA A 31 11.55 -17.56 -4.03
N VAL A 32 11.90 -16.30 -4.32
CA VAL A 32 12.81 -15.92 -5.39
C VAL A 32 14.26 -16.14 -4.96
N THR A 33 15.11 -16.57 -5.88
CA THR A 33 16.55 -16.74 -5.64
C THR A 33 17.36 -15.98 -6.69
N GLY A 34 18.43 -15.34 -6.24
CA GLY A 34 19.40 -14.67 -7.11
C GLY A 34 19.28 -13.15 -7.08
N ILE A 35 20.44 -12.49 -7.04
CA ILE A 35 20.60 -11.05 -6.74
C ILE A 35 19.70 -10.16 -7.61
N ALA A 36 19.69 -10.35 -8.92
CA ALA A 36 18.90 -9.49 -9.82
C ALA A 36 17.38 -9.62 -9.59
N ALA A 37 16.92 -10.80 -9.17
CA ALA A 37 15.51 -11.05 -8.91
C ALA A 37 15.12 -10.55 -7.50
N GLU A 38 16.03 -10.66 -6.53
CA GLU A 38 15.91 -10.07 -5.19
C GLU A 38 15.87 -8.54 -5.24
N GLU A 39 16.75 -7.90 -6.03
CA GLU A 39 16.75 -6.43 -6.25
C GLU A 39 15.45 -5.96 -6.91
N ALA A 40 14.98 -6.65 -7.96
CA ALA A 40 13.72 -6.31 -8.61
C ALA A 40 12.50 -6.48 -7.68
N ALA A 41 12.54 -7.44 -6.76
CA ALA A 41 11.51 -7.62 -5.74
C ALA A 41 11.55 -6.48 -4.70
N ALA A 42 12.75 -6.08 -4.26
CA ALA A 42 12.95 -4.97 -3.33
C ALA A 42 12.48 -3.63 -3.92
N ASP A 43 12.78 -3.34 -5.18
CA ASP A 43 12.34 -2.12 -5.86
C ASP A 43 10.80 -2.03 -5.93
N ARG A 44 10.13 -3.13 -6.27
CA ARG A 44 8.66 -3.20 -6.30
C ARG A 44 8.05 -3.05 -4.91
N MET A 45 8.67 -3.62 -3.88
CA MET A 45 8.22 -3.43 -2.50
C MET A 45 8.33 -1.96 -2.09
N ALA A 46 9.45 -1.29 -2.39
CA ALA A 46 9.64 0.13 -2.08
C ALA A 46 8.60 1.02 -2.78
N GLU A 47 8.28 0.73 -4.05
CA GLU A 47 7.22 1.44 -4.78
C GLU A 47 5.85 1.29 -4.09
N GLN A 48 5.48 0.05 -3.70
CA GLN A 48 4.19 -0.21 -3.06
C GLN A 48 4.10 0.39 -1.65
N GLU A 49 5.19 0.42 -0.90
CA GLU A 49 5.26 1.09 0.40
C GLU A 49 5.08 2.61 0.26
N ALA A 50 5.68 3.23 -0.76
CA ALA A 50 5.49 4.64 -1.05
C ALA A 50 4.04 4.96 -1.43
N VAL A 51 3.41 4.13 -2.27
CA VAL A 51 1.97 4.25 -2.60
C VAL A 51 1.11 4.13 -1.35
N LEU A 52 1.40 3.15 -0.48
CA LEU A 52 0.68 2.97 0.77
C LEU A 52 0.79 4.19 1.68
N ALA A 53 1.98 4.78 1.80
CA ALA A 53 2.21 5.97 2.60
C ALA A 53 1.38 7.17 2.11
N GLU A 54 1.34 7.40 0.79
CA GLU A 54 0.54 8.49 0.20
C GLU A 54 -0.96 8.25 0.37
N LEU A 55 -1.44 7.00 0.25
CA LEU A 55 -2.84 6.67 0.50
C LEU A 55 -3.25 6.91 1.96
N ILE A 56 -2.39 6.53 2.92
CA ILE A 56 -2.62 6.77 4.35
C ILE A 56 -2.66 8.29 4.61
N LYS A 57 -1.69 9.04 4.10
CA LYS A 57 -1.66 10.49 4.24
C LYS A 57 -2.91 11.16 3.65
N ALA A 58 -3.37 10.72 2.49
CA ALA A 58 -4.60 11.22 1.88
C ALA A 58 -5.82 10.94 2.77
N ARG A 59 -5.91 9.74 3.35
CA ARG A 59 -6.97 9.38 4.29
C ARG A 59 -6.93 10.24 5.55
N ASP A 60 -5.74 10.38 6.15
CA ASP A 60 -5.55 11.15 7.38
C ASP A 60 -5.91 12.63 7.18
N ASN A 61 -5.60 13.20 6.01
CA ASN A 61 -6.02 14.56 5.68
C ASN A 61 -7.55 14.72 5.63
N LEU A 62 -8.28 13.68 5.22
CA LEU A 62 -9.76 13.69 5.22
C LEU A 62 -10.36 13.43 6.60
N THR A 63 -9.69 12.65 7.47
CA THR A 63 -10.16 12.38 8.83
C THR A 63 -9.67 13.40 9.87
N GLY A 64 -8.80 14.34 9.47
CA GLY A 64 -8.19 15.32 10.38
C GLY A 64 -7.08 14.74 11.26
N GLY A 65 -6.38 13.71 10.78
CA GLY A 65 -5.30 13.01 11.51
C GLY A 65 -5.80 12.14 12.67
N LYS A 66 -7.10 11.85 12.71
CA LYS A 66 -7.70 11.00 13.74
C LYS A 66 -7.58 9.52 13.33
N PRO A 67 -6.97 8.66 14.17
CA PRO A 67 -6.82 7.24 13.89
C PRO A 67 -8.17 6.52 13.79
#